data_AF-A0AAE0G878-F1
#
_entry.id   AF-A0AAE0G878-F1
#
_cell.length_a   1.000
_cell.length_b   1.000
_cell.length_c   1.000
_cell.angle_alpha   90.00
_cell.angle_beta   90.00
_cell.angle_gamma   90.00
#
_symmetry.space_group_name_H-M   'P 1'
#
loop_
_entity.id
_entity.type
_entity.pdbx_description
1 polymer ?
#
loop_
_entity_poly.entity_id
_entity_poly.type
_entity_poly.pdbx_seq_one_letter_code
_entity_poly.pdbx_strand_id
1 'polypeptide(L)'
;MFCLQTNGSFLTVVKVLYLSVCLQALVASEYTGTYDYGVFIDAGSQGSRIYVYRWPERDFKVLPPPESAPLEEVGSQKSLNRKTPGIATIHPSDVHDYLKPLIEQAALLLESEGLDADELQEVPLYLYATAGMRVLPADDQMLLLKSIRVYAQGCGFQYKEERFRVISGRGSALRRLHHSGAKPLDRPGVSIRPLSQRAPGCTGL
;
A
#
# COMPACT_ATOMS: atom_id res chain seq x y z
N MET A 1 37.19 -26.89 -53.72
CA MET A 1 35.79 -26.51 -54.02
C MET A 1 34.95 -26.76 -52.78
N PHE A 2 34.78 -25.74 -51.93
CA PHE A 2 33.79 -25.75 -50.85
C PHE A 2 33.17 -24.36 -50.81
N CYS A 3 31.95 -24.26 -51.35
CA CYS A 3 31.14 -23.06 -51.37
C CYS A 3 30.33 -23.04 -50.07
N LEU A 4 30.64 -22.12 -49.16
CA LEU A 4 29.87 -21.93 -47.93
C LEU A 4 28.58 -21.15 -48.26
N GLN A 5 27.50 -21.89 -48.43
CA GLN A 5 26.17 -21.38 -48.69
C GLN A 5 25.44 -21.22 -47.34
N THR A 6 25.66 -20.12 -46.62
CA THR A 6 25.07 -19.92 -45.27
C THR A 6 24.48 -18.54 -45.00
N ASN A 7 24.16 -17.76 -46.03
CA ASN A 7 23.60 -16.41 -45.84
C ASN A 7 22.11 -16.40 -45.44
N GLY A 8 21.34 -17.43 -45.83
CA GLY A 8 19.89 -17.48 -45.55
C GLY A 8 19.54 -17.87 -44.11
N SER A 9 20.27 -18.81 -43.53
CA SER A 9 20.00 -19.32 -42.18
C SER A 9 20.33 -18.29 -41.11
N PHE A 10 21.41 -17.53 -41.29
CA PHE A 10 21.83 -16.49 -40.35
C PHE A 10 20.81 -15.35 -40.27
N LEU A 11 20.33 -14.87 -41.42
CA LEU A 11 19.32 -13.81 -41.47
C LEU A 11 17.99 -14.23 -40.82
N THR A 12 17.65 -15.52 -40.95
CA THR A 12 16.42 -16.08 -40.37
C THR A 12 16.51 -16.13 -38.85
N VAL A 13 17.65 -16.55 -38.29
CA VAL A 13 17.87 -16.56 -36.84
C VAL A 13 17.81 -15.15 -36.26
N VAL A 14 18.44 -14.16 -36.92
CA VAL A 14 18.39 -12.75 -36.49
C VAL A 14 16.96 -12.21 -36.49
N LYS A 15 16.16 -12.52 -37.52
CA LYS A 15 14.75 -12.12 -37.59
C LYS A 15 13.90 -12.75 -36.48
N VAL A 16 14.09 -14.03 -36.19
CA VAL A 16 13.35 -14.74 -35.12
C VAL A 16 13.72 -14.18 -33.74
N LEU A 17 15.00 -13.90 -33.50
CA LEU A 17 15.45 -13.26 -32.26
C LEU A 17 14.90 -11.84 -32.13
N TYR A 18 14.91 -11.05 -33.21
CA TYR A 18 14.32 -9.72 -33.22
C TYR A 18 12.81 -9.77 -32.96
N LEU A 19 12.08 -10.68 -33.60
CA LEU A 19 10.63 -10.85 -33.37
C LEU A 19 10.33 -11.30 -31.93
N SER A 20 11.16 -12.18 -31.36
CA SER A 20 11.03 -12.64 -29.97
C SER A 20 11.31 -11.52 -28.98
N VAL A 21 12.37 -10.74 -29.20
CA VAL A 21 12.70 -9.55 -28.37
C VAL A 21 11.60 -8.49 -28.50
N CYS A 22 11.08 -8.26 -29.70
CA CYS A 22 9.95 -7.35 -29.92
C CYS A 22 8.67 -7.87 -29.24
N LEU A 23 8.39 -9.18 -29.29
CA LEU A 23 7.24 -9.77 -28.60
C LEU A 23 7.40 -9.69 -27.08
N GLN A 24 8.60 -9.91 -26.55
CA GLN A 24 8.90 -9.71 -25.13
C GLN A 24 8.74 -8.24 -24.72
N ALA A 25 9.21 -7.30 -25.54
CA ALA A 25 9.03 -5.87 -25.31
C ALA A 25 7.56 -5.43 -25.42
N LEU A 26 6.79 -6.04 -26.33
CA LEU A 26 5.35 -5.81 -26.47
C LEU A 26 4.57 -6.38 -25.29
N VAL A 27 4.96 -7.55 -24.75
CA VAL A 27 4.35 -8.13 -23.54
C VAL A 27 4.76 -7.35 -22.28
N ALA A 28 5.95 -6.73 -22.27
CA ALA A 28 6.39 -5.84 -21.19
C ALA A 28 5.74 -4.45 -21.27
N SER A 29 5.30 -4.03 -22.44
CA SER A 29 4.56 -2.78 -22.66
C SER A 29 3.08 -3.03 -22.41
N GLU A 30 2.50 -2.27 -21.48
CA GLU A 30 1.08 -2.28 -21.10
C GLU A 30 0.66 -3.40 -20.12
N TYR A 31 1.21 -3.33 -18.90
CA TYR A 31 0.32 -3.36 -17.75
C TYR A 31 -0.10 -1.92 -17.43
N THR A 32 -0.95 -1.33 -18.27
CA THR A 32 -1.72 -0.11 -17.96
C THR A 32 -2.90 -0.47 -17.05
N GLY A 33 -2.65 -1.34 -16.06
CA GLY A 33 -3.63 -1.68 -15.05
C GLY A 33 -3.75 -0.52 -14.07
N THR A 34 -4.97 -0.12 -13.78
CA THR A 34 -5.29 0.67 -12.59
C THR A 34 -4.90 -0.14 -11.35
N TYR A 35 -4.31 0.53 -10.37
CA TYR A 35 -3.90 -0.09 -9.11
C TYR A 35 -4.77 0.43 -7.97
N ASP A 36 -5.14 -0.48 -7.09
CA ASP A 36 -5.63 -0.15 -5.76
C ASP A 36 -4.45 -0.06 -4.79
N TYR A 37 -4.58 0.80 -3.78
CA TYR A 37 -3.53 1.03 -2.79
C TYR A 37 -4.02 0.75 -1.37
N GLY A 38 -3.09 0.51 -0.45
CA GLY A 38 -3.38 0.38 0.99
C GLY A 38 -2.19 0.73 1.86
N VAL A 39 -2.45 1.43 2.97
CA VAL A 39 -1.42 1.95 3.88
C VAL A 39 -1.48 1.22 5.23
N PHE A 40 -0.35 0.71 5.69
CA PHE A 40 -0.25 -0.05 6.93
C PHE A 40 0.83 0.51 7.84
N ILE A 41 0.45 0.80 9.08
CA ILE A 41 1.35 1.14 10.16
C ILE A 41 1.50 -0.09 11.06
N ASP A 42 2.73 -0.59 11.21
CA ASP A 42 3.12 -1.59 12.21
C ASP A 42 3.71 -0.88 13.42
N ALA A 43 2.91 -0.78 14.49
CA ALA A 43 3.32 -0.08 15.69
C ALA A 43 3.97 -1.08 16.69
N GLY A 44 5.29 -1.22 16.53
CA GLY A 44 6.15 -2.09 17.34
C GLY A 44 6.62 -1.44 18.64
N SER A 45 7.14 -2.27 19.55
CA SER A 45 7.74 -1.78 20.81
C SER A 45 9.00 -0.94 20.59
N GLN A 46 9.79 -1.25 19.55
CA GLN A 46 11.03 -0.52 19.23
C GLN A 46 10.81 0.66 18.28
N GLY A 47 9.59 0.88 17.81
CA GLY A 47 9.29 1.87 16.78
C GLY A 47 8.11 1.45 15.91
N SER A 48 7.54 2.43 15.23
CA SER A 48 6.46 2.26 14.27
C SER A 48 6.98 2.36 12.86
N ARG A 49 6.48 1.52 11.96
CA ARG A 49 6.84 1.56 10.54
C ARG A 49 5.62 1.73 9.66
N ILE A 50 5.73 2.47 8.57
CA ILE A 50 4.68 2.61 7.58
C ILE A 50 5.03 1.85 6.29
N TYR A 51 4.01 1.25 5.68
CA TYR A 51 4.11 0.47 4.46
C TYR A 51 3.00 0.90 3.52
N VAL A 52 3.33 1.12 2.25
CA VAL A 52 2.37 1.37 1.19
C VAL A 52 2.41 0.18 0.23
N TYR A 53 1.26 -0.43 0.03
CA TYR A 53 1.08 -1.55 -0.88
C TYR A 53 0.20 -1.14 -2.05
N ARG A 54 0.46 -1.74 -3.21
CA ARG A 54 -0.43 -1.69 -4.36
C ARG A 54 -0.80 -3.09 -4.85
N TRP A 55 -1.99 -3.24 -5.40
CA TRP A 55 -2.44 -4.43 -6.11
C TRP A 55 -3.24 -4.01 -7.36
N PRO A 56 -3.31 -4.84 -8.41
CA PRO A 56 -4.08 -4.51 -9.58
C PRO A 56 -5.55 -4.41 -9.19
N GLU A 57 -6.25 -3.45 -9.77
CA GLU A 57 -7.69 -3.33 -9.60
C GLU A 57 -8.34 -4.67 -9.96
N ARG A 58 -9.22 -5.17 -9.07
CA ARG A 58 -9.89 -6.44 -9.32
C ARG A 58 -10.89 -6.26 -10.45
N ASP A 59 -10.69 -6.98 -11.55
CA ASP A 59 -11.72 -7.12 -12.57
C ASP A 59 -12.81 -8.09 -12.08
N PHE A 60 -13.93 -7.55 -11.62
CA PHE A 60 -15.10 -8.32 -11.20
C PHE A 60 -15.89 -8.93 -12.37
N LYS A 61 -15.46 -8.74 -13.63
CA LYS A 61 -16.07 -9.40 -14.80
C LYS A 61 -15.78 -10.90 -14.84
N VAL A 62 -14.75 -11.37 -14.12
CA VAL A 62 -14.39 -12.79 -14.04
C VAL A 62 -14.68 -13.33 -12.63
N LEU A 63 -15.42 -14.44 -12.55
CA LEU A 63 -15.71 -15.15 -11.30
C LEU A 63 -15.03 -16.53 -11.27
N PRO A 64 -14.30 -16.88 -10.20
CA PRO A 64 -14.00 -16.04 -9.04
C PRO A 64 -12.99 -14.92 -9.40
N PRO A 65 -13.06 -13.76 -8.74
CA PRO A 65 -12.09 -12.70 -8.97
C PRO A 65 -10.66 -13.24 -8.71
N PRO A 66 -9.66 -12.86 -9.52
CA PRO A 66 -8.28 -13.24 -9.26
C PRO A 66 -7.83 -12.79 -7.87
N GLU A 67 -7.02 -13.61 -7.20
CA GLU A 67 -6.51 -13.28 -5.86
C GLU A 67 -5.62 -12.04 -5.91
N SER A 68 -6.08 -10.94 -5.31
CA SER A 68 -5.29 -9.70 -5.22
C SER A 68 -4.33 -9.78 -4.01
N ALA A 69 -3.23 -10.50 -4.19
CA ALA A 69 -2.08 -10.33 -3.32
C ALA A 69 -1.46 -8.94 -3.58
N PRO A 70 -0.97 -8.23 -2.54
CA PRO A 70 -0.11 -7.06 -2.75
C PRO A 70 1.02 -7.41 -3.70
N LEU A 71 1.16 -6.63 -4.77
CA LEU A 71 2.14 -6.89 -5.81
C LEU A 71 3.54 -6.46 -5.37
N GLU A 72 3.63 -5.35 -4.63
CA GLU A 72 4.90 -4.75 -4.22
C GLU A 72 4.73 -3.78 -3.03
N GLU A 73 5.80 -3.60 -2.24
CA GLU A 73 5.96 -2.45 -1.34
C GLU A 73 6.48 -1.27 -2.15
N VAL A 74 5.70 -0.18 -2.25
CA VAL A 74 6.13 1.02 -2.96
C VAL A 74 7.12 1.79 -2.08
N GLY A 75 8.24 2.26 -2.64
CA GLY A 75 9.16 3.17 -1.95
C GLY A 75 9.91 2.57 -0.74
N SER A 76 10.49 1.37 -0.87
CA SER A 76 11.17 0.59 0.19
C SER A 76 12.49 1.22 0.74
N GLN A 77 12.50 2.52 1.05
CA GLN A 77 13.57 3.16 1.83
C GLN A 77 13.33 2.94 3.33
N LYS A 78 13.80 1.79 3.82
CA LYS A 78 13.60 1.25 5.18
C LYS A 78 13.86 2.21 6.36
N SER A 79 14.72 3.23 6.19
CA SER A 79 15.05 4.19 7.26
C SER A 79 14.09 5.36 7.35
N LEU A 80 13.49 5.79 6.24
CA LEU A 80 12.53 6.91 6.23
C LEU A 80 11.17 6.47 6.78
N ASN A 81 10.80 5.21 6.51
CA ASN A 81 9.50 4.64 6.87
C ASN A 81 9.36 4.31 8.37
N ARG A 82 10.20 4.83 9.27
CA ARG A 82 10.24 4.41 10.68
C ARG A 82 10.29 5.58 11.65
N LYS A 83 9.43 5.54 12.66
CA LYS A 83 9.48 6.43 13.84
C LYS A 83 9.94 5.65 15.07
N THR A 84 10.84 6.23 15.86
CA THR A 84 11.33 5.72 17.15
C THR A 84 11.22 6.81 18.21
N PRO A 85 10.97 6.50 19.49
CA PRO A 85 10.72 5.16 20.09
C PRO A 85 9.38 4.54 19.68
N GLY A 86 9.01 3.37 20.23
CA GLY A 86 7.72 2.71 19.92
C GLY A 86 6.51 3.52 20.37
N ILE A 87 5.37 3.36 19.70
CA ILE A 87 4.17 4.18 20.01
C ILE A 87 3.70 4.03 21.46
N ALA A 88 3.96 2.88 22.08
CA ALA A 88 3.56 2.63 23.47
C ALA A 88 4.34 3.47 24.51
N THR A 89 5.37 4.20 24.11
CA THR A 89 6.18 5.03 25.01
C THR A 89 5.78 6.50 25.03
N ILE A 90 4.83 6.93 24.19
CA ILE A 90 4.43 8.34 24.06
C ILE A 90 3.17 8.63 24.88
N HIS A 91 2.96 9.91 25.21
CA HIS A 91 1.71 10.34 25.83
C HIS A 91 0.59 10.45 24.77
N PRO A 92 -0.69 10.20 25.11
CA PRO A 92 -1.80 10.33 24.15
C PRO A 92 -1.92 11.70 23.47
N SER A 93 -1.34 12.77 24.03
CA SER A 93 -1.25 14.10 23.39
C SER A 93 -0.27 14.14 22.23
N ASP A 94 0.75 13.29 22.24
CA ASP A 94 1.88 13.35 21.30
C ASP A 94 1.64 12.46 20.07
N VAL A 95 0.48 11.80 20.01
CA VAL A 95 0.09 10.90 18.92
C VAL A 95 0.11 11.60 17.56
N HIS A 96 -0.37 12.84 17.52
CA HIS A 96 -0.36 13.66 16.32
C HIS A 96 1.08 13.80 15.78
N ASP A 97 1.98 14.31 16.60
CA ASP A 97 3.38 14.57 16.21
C ASP A 97 4.16 13.28 15.92
N TYR A 98 3.76 12.18 16.57
CA TYR A 98 4.35 10.88 16.34
C TYR A 98 3.95 10.27 15.00
N LEU A 99 2.67 10.29 14.65
CA LEU A 99 2.13 9.64 13.45
C LEU A 99 2.21 10.51 12.19
N LYS A 100 2.12 11.84 12.33
CA LYS A 100 2.20 12.80 11.22
C LYS A 100 3.33 12.52 10.22
N PRO A 101 4.61 12.40 10.64
CA PRO A 101 5.69 12.17 9.67
C PRO A 101 5.54 10.85 8.90
N LEU A 102 4.93 9.82 9.51
CA LEU A 102 4.69 8.56 8.82
C LEU A 102 3.59 8.75 7.75
N ILE A 103 2.47 9.35 8.13
CA ILE A 103 1.32 9.55 7.25
C ILE A 103 1.66 10.47 6.08
N GLU A 104 2.33 11.61 6.33
CA GLU A 104 2.76 12.53 5.29
C GLU A 104 3.68 11.84 4.28
N GLN A 105 4.56 10.95 4.75
CA GLN A 105 5.43 10.20 3.86
C GLN A 105 4.66 9.23 2.96
N ALA A 106 3.62 8.55 3.48
CA ALA A 106 2.77 7.70 2.65
C ALA A 106 1.96 8.52 1.64
N ALA A 107 1.46 9.69 2.02
CA ALA A 107 0.75 10.59 1.12
C ALA A 107 1.66 11.05 -0.03
N LEU A 108 2.86 11.55 0.27
CA LEU A 108 3.84 11.95 -0.75
C LEU A 108 4.20 10.81 -1.71
N LEU A 109 4.31 9.59 -1.20
CA LEU A 109 4.59 8.43 -2.03
C LEU A 109 3.43 8.11 -2.98
N LEU A 110 2.19 8.16 -2.48
CA LEU A 110 1.00 7.91 -3.30
C LEU A 110 0.76 9.03 -4.32
N GLU A 111 1.04 10.28 -3.96
CA GLU A 111 1.04 11.40 -4.91
C GLU A 111 2.07 11.18 -6.03
N SER A 112 3.25 10.64 -5.71
CA SER A 112 4.26 10.28 -6.72
C SER A 112 3.84 9.13 -7.64
N GLU A 113 2.89 8.29 -7.19
CA GLU A 113 2.24 7.26 -8.00
C GLU A 113 1.05 7.81 -8.82
N GLY A 114 0.72 9.10 -8.67
CA GLY A 114 -0.29 9.80 -9.45
C GLY A 114 -1.64 10.00 -8.76
N LEU A 115 -1.77 9.66 -7.48
CA LEU A 115 -3.02 9.84 -6.74
C LEU A 115 -3.19 11.31 -6.31
N ASP A 116 -4.41 11.83 -6.44
CA ASP A 116 -4.79 13.12 -5.87
C ASP A 116 -5.39 13.01 -4.46
N ALA A 117 -5.69 14.16 -3.85
CA ALA A 117 -6.20 14.22 -2.48
C ALA A 117 -7.58 13.56 -2.29
N ASP A 118 -8.41 13.49 -3.34
CA ASP A 118 -9.71 12.82 -3.27
C ASP A 118 -9.51 11.30 -3.37
N GLU A 119 -8.58 10.84 -4.21
CA GLU A 119 -8.21 9.43 -4.31
C GLU A 119 -7.58 8.89 -3.03
N LEU A 120 -6.79 9.70 -2.30
CA LEU A 120 -6.25 9.31 -0.99
C LEU A 120 -7.36 8.95 0.02
N GLN A 121 -8.53 9.60 -0.04
CA GLN A 121 -9.66 9.30 0.86
C GLN A 121 -10.27 7.91 0.61
N GLU A 122 -10.00 7.30 -0.53
CA GLU A 122 -10.41 5.93 -0.86
C GLU A 122 -9.37 4.87 -0.44
N VAL A 123 -8.14 5.29 -0.13
CA VAL A 123 -7.04 4.42 0.26
C VAL A 123 -7.19 4.00 1.74
N PRO A 124 -7.37 2.71 2.07
CA PRO A 124 -7.53 2.24 3.43
C PRO A 124 -6.24 2.35 4.25
N LEU A 125 -6.35 3.03 5.40
CA LEU A 125 -5.31 3.10 6.42
C LEU A 125 -5.54 2.06 7.53
N TYR A 126 -4.49 1.33 7.90
CA TYR A 126 -4.47 0.37 8.98
C TYR A 126 -3.38 0.69 9.98
N LEU A 127 -3.66 0.57 11.27
CA LEU A 127 -2.63 0.61 12.32
C LEU A 127 -2.82 -0.57 13.25
N TYR A 128 -1.88 -1.51 13.22
CA TYR A 128 -1.88 -2.61 14.18
C TYR A 128 -0.73 -2.44 15.15
N ALA A 129 -1.08 -2.31 16.42
CA ALA A 129 -0.11 -2.21 17.48
C ALA A 129 0.16 -3.58 18.11
N THR A 130 1.42 -3.84 18.47
CA THR A 130 1.87 -5.19 18.82
C THR A 130 2.21 -5.34 20.31
N ALA A 131 3.36 -5.91 20.65
CA ALA A 131 3.72 -6.28 22.02
C ALA A 131 3.75 -5.07 22.98
N GLY A 132 4.29 -3.92 22.55
CA GLY A 132 4.42 -2.74 23.41
C GLY A 132 3.09 -2.28 23.99
N MET A 133 2.06 -2.15 23.15
CA MET A 133 0.73 -1.73 23.61
C MET A 133 0.08 -2.73 24.57
N ARG A 134 0.34 -4.05 24.40
CA ARG A 134 -0.26 -5.10 25.25
C ARG A 134 0.22 -5.10 26.69
N VAL A 135 1.35 -4.48 26.98
CA VAL A 135 1.96 -4.44 28.32
C VAL A 135 1.57 -3.17 29.08
N LEU A 136 0.94 -2.18 28.41
CA LEU A 136 0.43 -0.98 29.06
C LEU A 136 -0.73 -1.30 30.02
N PRO A 137 -0.90 -0.50 31.09
CA PRO A 137 -2.13 -0.48 31.87
C PRO A 137 -3.35 -0.28 30.96
N ALA A 138 -4.49 -0.87 31.35
CA ALA A 138 -5.70 -0.88 30.52
C ALA A 138 -6.17 0.54 30.16
N ASP A 139 -6.13 1.46 31.12
CA ASP A 139 -6.55 2.85 30.91
C ASP A 139 -5.61 3.59 29.95
N ASP A 140 -4.29 3.42 30.11
CA ASP A 140 -3.29 4.03 29.23
C ASP A 140 -3.42 3.50 27.80
N GLN A 141 -3.60 2.19 27.65
CA GLN A 141 -3.81 1.56 26.34
C GLN A 141 -5.07 2.12 25.68
N MET A 142 -6.16 2.24 26.42
CA MET A 142 -7.43 2.76 25.91
C MET A 142 -7.32 4.23 25.49
N LEU A 143 -6.71 5.08 26.33
CA LEU A 143 -6.53 6.50 26.04
C LEU A 143 -5.65 6.71 24.81
N LEU A 144 -4.53 5.99 24.74
CA LEU A 144 -3.61 6.08 23.60
C LEU A 144 -4.27 5.58 22.31
N LEU A 145 -5.00 4.46 22.36
CA LEU A 145 -5.73 3.94 21.20
C LEU A 145 -6.85 4.88 20.75
N LYS A 146 -7.54 5.53 21.69
CA LYS A 146 -8.55 6.56 21.39
C LYS A 146 -7.92 7.76 20.68
N SER A 147 -6.80 8.28 21.18
CA SER A 147 -6.07 9.37 20.51
C SER A 147 -5.61 8.99 19.10
N ILE A 148 -5.13 7.76 18.90
CA ILE A 148 -4.78 7.24 17.58
C ILE A 148 -5.98 7.25 16.63
N ARG A 149 -7.14 6.79 17.10
CA ARG A 149 -8.37 6.76 16.30
C ARG A 149 -8.85 8.15 15.92
N VAL A 150 -8.82 9.10 16.87
CA VAL A 150 -9.20 10.50 16.61
C VAL A 150 -8.27 11.11 15.57
N TYR A 151 -6.96 10.93 15.71
CA TYR A 151 -5.99 11.46 14.74
C TYR A 151 -6.20 10.85 13.35
N ALA A 152 -6.42 9.54 13.27
CA ALA A 152 -6.59 8.85 12.00
C ALA A 152 -7.87 9.23 11.22
N GLN A 153 -8.90 9.76 11.88
CA GLN A 153 -10.11 10.25 11.19
C GLN A 153 -9.84 11.48 10.31
N GLY A 154 -8.85 12.30 10.67
CA GLY A 154 -8.53 13.56 10.00
C GLY A 154 -7.30 13.52 9.10
N CYS A 155 -6.77 12.32 8.79
CA CYS A 155 -5.46 12.19 8.16
C CYS A 155 -5.48 12.08 6.62
N GLY A 156 -6.65 12.22 5.99
CA GLY A 156 -6.80 12.21 4.53
C GLY A 156 -6.93 10.82 3.89
N PHE A 157 -6.95 9.74 4.70
CA PHE A 157 -7.10 8.35 4.23
C PHE A 157 -8.47 7.76 4.62
N GLN A 158 -8.86 6.66 3.96
CA GLN A 158 -10.09 5.93 4.30
C GLN A 158 -10.00 5.33 5.72
N TYR A 159 -10.75 5.91 6.64
CA TYR A 159 -10.82 5.50 8.03
C TYR A 159 -11.93 4.48 8.29
N LYS A 160 -11.60 3.43 9.05
CA LYS A 160 -12.57 2.56 9.73
C LYS A 160 -12.00 2.13 11.08
N GLU A 161 -12.79 2.24 12.15
CA GLU A 161 -12.31 2.04 13.53
C GLU A 161 -11.67 0.66 13.75
N GLU A 162 -12.23 -0.39 13.16
CA GLU A 162 -11.77 -1.78 13.29
C GLU A 162 -10.35 -2.02 12.74
N ARG A 163 -9.84 -1.08 11.94
CA ARG A 163 -8.47 -1.10 11.36
C ARG A 163 -7.42 -0.55 12.32
N PHE A 164 -7.83 0.05 13.45
CA PHE A 164 -6.97 0.63 14.47
C PHE A 164 -7.11 -0.17 15.77
N ARG A 165 -6.24 -1.17 15.94
CA ARG A 165 -6.36 -2.15 17.03
C ARG A 165 -5.03 -2.72 17.50
N VAL A 166 -5.03 -3.17 18.75
CA VAL A 166 -3.93 -3.98 19.31
C VAL A 166 -4.12 -5.42 18.84
N ILE A 167 -3.10 -6.01 18.20
CA ILE A 167 -3.15 -7.39 17.72
C ILE A 167 -2.46 -8.35 18.68
N SER A 168 -3.02 -9.56 18.79
CA SER A 168 -2.40 -10.65 19.55
C SER A 168 -1.11 -11.15 18.90
N GLY A 169 -0.28 -11.88 19.64
CA GLY A 169 0.96 -12.48 19.10
C GLY A 169 0.73 -13.43 17.91
N ARG A 170 -0.44 -14.08 17.85
CA ARG A 170 -0.87 -14.87 16.69
C ARG A 170 -1.27 -13.97 15.52
N GLY A 171 -1.99 -12.88 15.81
CA GLY A 171 -2.37 -11.88 14.81
C GLY A 171 -1.18 -11.16 14.19
N SER A 172 -0.08 -10.94 14.93
CA SER A 172 1.15 -10.36 14.38
C SER A 172 1.91 -11.34 13.49
N ALA A 173 1.87 -12.64 13.80
CA ALA A 173 2.36 -13.68 12.89
C ALA A 173 1.52 -13.74 11.60
N LEU A 174 0.20 -13.72 11.72
CA LEU A 174 -0.71 -13.71 10.56
C LEU A 174 -0.55 -12.43 9.72
N ARG A 175 -0.34 -11.25 10.33
CA ARG A 175 -0.01 -10.02 9.59
C ARG A 175 1.25 -10.17 8.76
N ARG A 176 2.31 -10.79 9.31
CA ARG A 176 3.53 -11.04 8.54
C ARG A 176 3.27 -11.92 7.32
N LEU A 177 2.29 -12.83 7.42
CA LEU A 177 1.81 -13.62 6.29
C LEU A 177 0.94 -12.81 5.32
N HIS A 178 0.14 -11.84 5.80
CA HIS A 178 -0.58 -10.89 4.93
C HIS A 178 0.40 -9.97 4.17
N HIS A 179 1.48 -9.50 4.82
CA HIS A 179 2.58 -8.78 4.18
C HIS A 179 3.36 -9.65 3.16
N SER A 180 3.22 -10.97 3.21
CA SER A 180 3.81 -11.89 2.22
C SER A 180 2.83 -12.35 1.12
N GLY A 181 1.72 -11.62 0.90
CA GLY A 181 0.89 -11.82 -0.30
C GLY A 181 -0.47 -12.50 -0.11
N ALA A 182 -1.20 -12.30 1.01
CA ALA A 182 -2.53 -12.89 1.18
C ALA A 182 -3.64 -11.88 1.55
N LYS A 183 -4.66 -11.79 0.68
CA LYS A 183 -6.02 -11.20 0.74
C LYS A 183 -6.33 -10.00 1.67
N PRO A 184 -6.84 -8.89 1.10
CA PRO A 184 -7.80 -8.00 1.77
C PRO A 184 -9.25 -8.47 1.55
N LEU A 185 -10.06 -8.27 2.60
CA LEU A 185 -11.50 -8.57 2.72
C LEU A 185 -12.37 -7.71 1.78
N ASP A 186 -13.52 -8.29 1.42
CA ASP A 186 -14.57 -7.76 0.53
C ASP A 186 -14.93 -6.28 0.73
N ARG A 187 -15.03 -5.54 -0.39
CA ARG A 187 -15.89 -4.33 -0.49
C ARG A 187 -17.30 -4.77 -0.89
N PRO A 188 -18.37 -4.29 -0.23
CA PRO A 188 -19.68 -4.20 -0.86
C PRO A 188 -19.71 -3.00 -1.82
N GLY A 189 -20.05 -3.29 -3.09
CA GLY A 189 -20.48 -2.40 -4.18
C GLY A 189 -20.01 -0.95 -4.17
N VAL A 190 -19.06 -0.62 -5.05
CA VAL A 190 -18.82 0.77 -5.46
C VAL A 190 -19.42 1.00 -6.84
N SER A 191 -20.32 1.97 -6.88
CA SER A 191 -20.97 2.54 -8.05
C SER A 191 -19.96 3.07 -9.05
N ILE A 192 -20.12 2.68 -10.31
CA ILE A 192 -19.41 3.20 -11.48
C ILE A 192 -19.61 4.73 -11.51
N ARG A 193 -18.54 5.53 -11.42
CA ARG A 193 -18.61 6.98 -11.65
C ARG A 193 -18.16 7.30 -13.09
N PRO A 194 -18.90 8.15 -13.81
CA PRO A 194 -18.46 8.72 -15.07
C PRO A 194 -17.43 9.85 -14.82
N LEU A 195 -16.51 9.97 -15.77
CA LEU A 195 -15.46 11.00 -15.84
C LEU A 195 -16.01 12.44 -15.81
N SER A 196 -15.18 13.35 -15.27
CA SER A 196 -15.24 14.83 -15.42
C SER A 196 -16.15 15.57 -14.41
N GLN A 197 -15.82 16.71 -13.80
CA GLN A 197 -14.93 17.82 -14.16
C GLN A 197 -14.27 18.44 -12.90
N ARG A 198 -13.08 19.04 -13.11
CA ARG A 198 -12.33 19.91 -12.19
C ARG A 198 -13.20 20.95 -11.45
N ALA A 199 -12.94 21.15 -10.16
CA ALA A 199 -13.29 22.36 -9.43
C ALA A 199 -12.24 22.66 -8.31
N PRO A 200 -12.11 23.91 -7.83
CA PRO A 200 -10.87 24.44 -7.27
C PRO A 200 -10.71 24.19 -5.76
N GLY A 201 -9.45 24.19 -5.32
CA GLY A 201 -9.06 23.96 -3.93
C GLY A 201 -9.58 25.03 -2.95
N CYS A 202 -9.74 24.61 -1.70
CA CYS A 202 -10.13 25.48 -0.60
C CYS A 202 -9.06 25.55 0.48
N THR A 203 -8.62 26.79 0.72
CA THR A 203 -7.88 27.28 1.87
C THR A 203 -8.74 27.28 3.14
N GLY A 204 -8.10 26.95 4.26
CA GLY A 204 -8.27 27.40 5.65
C GLY A 204 -9.65 27.75 6.22
N LEU A 205 -9.94 27.14 7.38
CA LEU A 205 -10.22 27.83 8.65
C LEU A 205 -9.84 26.92 9.82
#